data_AF-A0A556BC04-F1
#
_entry.id   AF-A0A556BC04-F1
#
_cell.length_a   1.000
_cell.length_b   1.000
_cell.length_c   1.000
_cell.angle_alpha   90.00
_cell.angle_beta   90.00
_cell.angle_gamma   90.00
#
_symmetry.space_group_name_H-M   'P 1'
#
loop_
_entity.id
_entity.type
_entity.pdbx_description
1 polymer ?
#
loop_
_entity_poly.entity_id
_entity_poly.type
_entity_poly.pdbx_seq_one_letter_code
_entity_poly.pdbx_strand_id
1 'polypeptide(L)'
;MERQARIIAFYATNENVGKSTLSIAMANELAHLGKKVLYVEADQVRPSFAVGTGLSHDSKNILELVRKENEYNLSQYICTKQDLLERKMNPRLMQKLHDKMDFLVFPSGYNLAQFPEIQNKELFVTTFIESLVDTEYDSIILSVPTELSEVLSYPILYQSDLVIHVLNGNPRGAIAIKRELQLLEEAKLTLPRMIHVLNM
;
A
#
# COMPACT_ATOMS: atom_id res chain seq x y z
N MET A 1 7.54 -18.93 13.26
CA MET A 1 7.55 -17.66 14.03
C MET A 1 6.23 -16.96 13.75
N GLU A 2 5.47 -16.60 14.77
CA GLU A 2 4.35 -15.65 14.58
C GLU A 2 4.93 -14.34 14.07
N ARG A 3 4.40 -13.82 12.95
CA ARG A 3 4.77 -12.50 12.45
C ARG A 3 4.36 -11.46 13.48
N GLN A 4 5.28 -10.55 13.82
CA GLN A 4 5.05 -9.48 14.79
C GLN A 4 4.09 -8.41 14.23
N ALA A 5 4.26 -8.05 12.95
CA ALA A 5 3.37 -7.14 12.23
C ALA A 5 2.35 -7.91 11.38
N ARG A 6 1.08 -7.46 11.39
CA ARG A 6 0.05 -8.01 10.49
C ARG A 6 -0.02 -7.20 9.19
N ILE A 7 0.21 -7.86 8.06
CA ILE A 7 0.17 -7.28 6.72
C ILE A 7 -1.22 -7.46 6.10
N ILE A 8 -1.88 -6.33 5.80
CA ILE A 8 -3.21 -6.30 5.19
C ILE A 8 -3.12 -5.54 3.86
N ALA A 9 -3.34 -6.23 2.75
CA ALA A 9 -3.32 -5.61 1.43
C ALA A 9 -4.74 -5.29 0.94
N PHE A 10 -4.91 -4.10 0.39
CA PHE A 10 -6.11 -3.63 -0.28
C PHE A 10 -5.92 -3.76 -1.78
N TYR A 11 -6.82 -4.51 -2.40
CA TYR A 11 -6.83 -4.82 -3.82
C TYR A 11 -8.20 -4.48 -4.44
N ALA A 12 -8.23 -4.23 -5.75
CA ALA A 12 -9.47 -4.06 -6.50
C ALA A 12 -9.27 -4.54 -7.93
N THR A 13 -10.23 -5.27 -8.48
CA THR A 13 -10.23 -5.62 -9.91
C THR A 13 -10.54 -4.43 -10.81
N ASN A 14 -11.23 -3.40 -10.28
CA ASN A 14 -11.64 -2.22 -11.04
C ASN A 14 -11.07 -0.93 -10.45
N GLU A 15 -10.82 0.04 -11.32
CA GLU A 15 -10.52 1.41 -10.90
C GLU A 15 -11.73 2.08 -10.23
N ASN A 16 -11.44 3.14 -9.45
CA ASN A 16 -12.45 4.05 -8.88
C ASN A 16 -13.49 3.37 -7.97
N VAL A 17 -13.14 2.25 -7.32
CA VAL A 17 -13.98 1.59 -6.32
C VAL A 17 -13.76 2.09 -4.89
N GLY A 18 -12.93 3.11 -4.70
CA GLY A 18 -12.61 3.65 -3.36
C GLY A 18 -11.56 2.86 -2.57
N LYS A 19 -10.76 2.01 -3.23
CA LYS A 19 -9.66 1.22 -2.63
C LYS A 19 -8.77 2.07 -1.72
N SER A 20 -8.23 3.16 -2.25
CA SER A 20 -7.33 4.04 -1.48
C SER A 20 -8.03 4.68 -0.29
N THR A 21 -9.24 5.20 -0.48
CA THR A 21 -10.04 5.80 0.61
C THR A 21 -10.28 4.81 1.73
N LEU A 22 -10.72 3.59 1.42
CA LEU A 22 -10.95 2.54 2.42
C LEU A 22 -9.66 2.10 3.11
N SER A 23 -8.57 1.95 2.36
CA SER A 23 -7.27 1.56 2.92
C SER A 23 -6.74 2.62 3.92
N ILE A 24 -6.87 3.91 3.58
CA ILE A 24 -6.46 5.02 4.45
C ILE A 24 -7.37 5.12 5.67
N ALA A 25 -8.68 4.95 5.49
CA ALA A 25 -9.63 4.93 6.59
C ALA A 25 -9.33 3.79 7.56
N MET A 26 -9.10 2.57 7.05
CA MET A 26 -8.73 1.41 7.88
C MET A 26 -7.44 1.66 8.66
N ALA A 27 -6.41 2.23 8.02
CA ALA A 27 -5.16 2.57 8.68
C ALA A 27 -5.37 3.57 9.83
N ASN A 28 -6.18 4.60 9.60
CA ASN A 28 -6.54 5.57 10.64
C ASN A 28 -7.35 4.94 11.77
N GLU A 29 -8.36 4.11 11.47
CA GLU A 29 -9.17 3.46 12.51
C GLU A 29 -8.33 2.52 13.38
N LEU A 30 -7.42 1.73 12.79
CA LEU A 30 -6.48 0.92 13.56
C LEU A 30 -5.59 1.77 14.47
N ALA A 31 -5.15 2.93 13.98
CA ALA A 31 -4.34 3.86 14.77
C ALA A 31 -5.14 4.47 15.94
N HIS A 32 -6.41 4.81 15.74
CA HIS A 32 -7.33 5.27 16.80
C HIS A 32 -7.61 4.17 17.83
N LEU A 33 -7.65 2.90 17.41
CA LEU A 33 -7.69 1.74 18.30
C LEU A 33 -6.35 1.46 19.01
N GLY A 34 -5.36 2.33 18.83
CA GLY A 34 -4.11 2.33 19.57
C GLY A 34 -2.99 1.49 18.94
N LYS A 35 -3.19 0.93 17.74
CA LYS A 35 -2.14 0.21 17.00
C LYS A 35 -1.13 1.18 16.41
N LYS A 36 0.14 0.77 16.38
CA LYS A 36 1.18 1.45 15.58
C LYS A 36 1.04 0.96 14.14
N VAL A 37 0.70 1.86 13.22
CA VAL A 37 0.29 1.52 11.84
C VAL A 37 1.24 2.14 10.84
N LEU A 38 1.69 1.34 9.87
CA LEU A 38 2.36 1.84 8.67
C LEU A 38 1.40 1.73 7.48
N TYR A 39 1.07 2.86 6.87
CA TYR A 39 0.37 2.89 5.59
C TYR A 39 1.36 2.93 4.43
N VAL A 40 1.24 1.99 3.51
CA VAL A 40 2.12 1.88 2.34
C VAL A 40 1.29 2.00 1.07
N GLU A 41 1.58 3.01 0.26
CA GLU A 41 1.03 3.13 -1.08
C GLU A 41 1.95 2.40 -2.07
N ALA A 42 1.59 1.16 -2.37
CA ALA A 42 2.30 0.31 -3.32
C ALA A 42 1.75 0.43 -4.75
N ASP A 43 0.66 1.18 -4.96
CA ASP A 43 0.05 1.44 -6.26
C ASP A 43 0.89 2.45 -7.05
N GLN A 44 1.93 1.98 -7.74
CA GLN A 44 2.80 2.82 -8.56
C GLN A 44 2.13 3.30 -9.85
N VAL A 45 1.02 2.68 -10.26
CA VAL A 45 0.33 3.01 -11.50
C VAL A 45 -0.55 4.24 -11.28
N ARG A 46 -1.31 4.25 -10.18
CA ARG A 46 -2.25 5.33 -9.84
C ARG A 46 -2.19 5.66 -8.34
N PRO A 47 -1.07 6.20 -7.83
CA PRO A 47 -1.02 6.65 -6.45
C PRO A 47 -1.94 7.86 -6.24
N SER A 48 -2.56 7.90 -5.07
CA SER A 48 -3.64 8.80 -4.73
C SER A 48 -3.55 9.33 -3.30
N PHE A 49 -2.65 8.82 -2.45
CA PHE A 49 -2.50 9.25 -1.07
C PHE A 49 -2.13 10.73 -0.99
N ALA A 50 -1.08 11.17 -1.68
CA ALA A 50 -0.63 12.56 -1.64
C ALA A 50 -1.71 13.52 -2.19
N VAL A 51 -2.43 13.09 -3.24
CA VAL A 51 -3.52 13.86 -3.84
C VAL A 51 -4.72 13.97 -2.90
N GLY A 52 -5.13 12.85 -2.29
CA GLY A 52 -6.33 12.79 -1.44
C GLY A 52 -6.12 13.39 -0.05
N THR A 53 -4.92 13.26 0.52
CA THR A 53 -4.62 13.73 1.88
C THR A 53 -3.95 15.11 1.90
N GLY A 54 -3.22 15.47 0.84
CA GLY A 54 -2.30 16.61 0.82
C GLY A 54 -0.99 16.36 1.56
N LEU A 55 -0.74 15.14 2.04
CA LEU A 55 0.46 14.75 2.79
C LEU A 55 1.49 14.10 1.87
N SER A 56 2.73 14.58 1.92
CA SER A 56 3.84 14.08 1.11
C SER A 56 5.17 14.51 1.74
N HIS A 57 6.24 13.78 1.42
CA HIS A 57 7.59 14.16 1.80
C HIS A 57 8.57 14.01 0.62
N ASP A 58 9.54 14.92 0.50
CA ASP A 58 10.41 15.02 -0.68
C ASP A 58 11.41 13.87 -0.77
N SER A 59 11.97 13.42 0.37
CA SER A 59 12.92 12.30 0.44
C SER A 59 12.40 11.03 1.13
N LYS A 60 11.51 11.16 2.12
CA LYS A 60 10.90 10.04 2.84
C LYS A 60 9.66 9.52 2.11
N ASN A 61 9.89 8.80 1.02
CA ASN A 61 8.82 8.29 0.16
C ASN A 61 9.25 6.98 -0.53
N ILE A 62 8.27 6.25 -1.09
CA ILE A 62 8.52 4.95 -1.71
C ILE A 62 9.33 5.06 -3.01
N LEU A 63 9.25 6.19 -3.72
CA LEU A 63 10.01 6.39 -4.96
C LEU A 63 11.52 6.41 -4.69
N GLU A 64 11.96 7.13 -3.65
CA GLU A 64 13.37 7.15 -3.25
C GLU A 64 13.84 5.79 -2.74
N LEU A 65 12.97 5.03 -2.07
CA LEU A 65 13.27 3.66 -1.66
C LEU A 65 13.49 2.75 -2.86
N VAL A 66 12.56 2.74 -3.83
CA VAL A 66 12.63 1.87 -5.01
C VAL A 66 13.89 2.17 -5.83
N ARG A 67 14.33 3.43 -5.89
CA ARG A 67 15.60 3.82 -6.55
C ARG A 67 16.85 3.23 -5.93
N LYS A 68 16.79 2.72 -4.70
CA LYS A 68 17.90 1.99 -4.07
C LYS A 68 17.89 0.50 -4.40
N GLU A 69 16.86 0.03 -5.09
CA GLU A 69 16.60 -1.38 -5.35
C GLU A 69 16.69 -2.21 -4.08
N ASN A 70 17.82 -2.86 -3.79
CA ASN A 70 17.99 -3.78 -2.66
C ASN A 70 18.87 -3.21 -1.53
N GLU A 71 19.44 -2.02 -1.72
CA GLU A 71 20.39 -1.40 -0.78
C GLU A 71 19.72 -0.26 0.01
N TYR A 72 18.64 -0.57 0.71
CA TYR A 72 17.93 0.41 1.53
C TYR A 72 17.72 -0.05 2.97
N ASN A 73 17.58 0.94 3.85
CA ASN A 73 16.98 0.77 5.16
C ASN A 73 15.60 1.42 5.12
N LEU A 74 14.54 0.61 5.24
CA LEU A 74 13.14 1.04 5.12
C LEU A 74 12.82 2.23 6.03
N SER A 75 13.33 2.23 7.27
CA SER A 75 13.07 3.29 8.26
C SER A 75 13.50 4.68 7.81
N GLN A 76 14.47 4.79 6.90
CA GLN A 76 14.94 6.07 6.38
C GLN A 76 13.94 6.72 5.40
N TYR A 77 13.03 5.92 4.84
CA TYR A 77 12.07 6.35 3.82
C TYR A 77 10.65 6.46 4.35
N ILE A 78 10.37 5.94 5.54
CA ILE A 78 9.08 6.12 6.20
C ILE A 78 8.98 7.57 6.69
N CYS A 79 7.89 8.23 6.30
CA CYS A 79 7.54 9.56 6.78
C CYS A 79 6.69 9.45 8.04
N THR A 80 7.17 10.07 9.10
CA THR A 80 6.47 10.19 10.38
C THR A 80 5.78 11.54 10.50
N LYS A 81 4.90 11.67 11.49
CA LYS A 81 4.31 12.99 11.81
C LYS A 81 5.37 14.03 12.19
N GLN A 82 6.43 13.62 12.89
CA GLN A 82 7.52 14.49 13.29
C GLN A 82 8.27 15.08 12.08
N ASP A 83 8.52 14.26 11.06
CA ASP A 83 9.17 14.71 9.82
C ASP A 83 8.39 15.85 9.14
N LEU A 84 7.05 15.73 9.13
CA LEU A 84 6.19 16.76 8.57
C LEU A 84 6.15 18.04 9.41
N LEU A 85 6.25 17.94 10.74
CA LEU A 85 6.32 19.10 11.64
C LEU A 85 7.60 19.92 11.40
N GLU A 86 8.74 19.24 11.21
CA GLU A 86 10.03 19.88 10.91
C GLU A 86 9.98 20.66 9.60
N ARG A 87 9.18 20.18 8.64
CA ARG A 87 8.93 20.85 7.35
C ARG A 87 7.91 21.99 7.41
N LYS A 88 7.35 22.30 8.59
CA LYS A 88 6.32 23.35 8.78
C LYS A 88 5.11 23.14 7.86
N MET A 89 4.71 21.89 7.66
CA MET A 89 3.49 21.53 6.93
C MET A 89 2.26 22.21 7.51
N ASN A 90 1.24 22.43 6.68
CA ASN A 90 0.01 23.09 7.09
C ASN A 90 -0.65 22.34 8.27
N PRO A 91 -0.88 22.98 9.43
CA PRO A 91 -1.45 22.34 10.61
C PRO A 91 -2.79 21.63 10.36
N ARG A 92 -3.62 22.14 9.42
CA ARG A 92 -4.91 21.51 9.07
C ARG A 92 -4.73 20.17 8.37
N LEU A 93 -3.67 19.99 7.58
CA LEU A 93 -3.34 18.71 6.96
C LEU A 93 -2.78 17.75 8.00
N MET A 94 -1.96 18.26 8.93
CA MET A 94 -1.39 17.47 10.03
C MET A 94 -2.42 16.89 10.98
N GLN A 95 -3.57 17.54 11.16
CA GLN A 95 -4.68 17.02 11.97
C GLN A 95 -5.33 15.77 11.36
N LYS A 96 -5.16 15.53 10.06
CA LYS A 96 -5.70 14.33 9.39
C LYS A 96 -4.85 13.08 9.63
N LEU A 97 -3.59 13.24 10.08
CA LEU A 97 -2.69 12.13 10.36
C LEU A 97 -2.68 11.84 11.86
N HIS A 98 -3.09 10.62 12.21
CA HIS A 98 -3.05 10.13 13.58
C HIS A 98 -1.59 9.94 14.05
N ASP A 99 -1.30 10.20 15.34
CA ASP A 99 0.08 10.13 15.88
C ASP A 99 0.71 8.74 15.84
N LYS A 100 -0.12 7.70 15.70
CA LYS A 100 0.30 6.30 15.58
C LYS A 100 0.29 5.78 14.15
N MET A 101 0.06 6.66 13.17
CA MET A 101 0.06 6.32 11.75
C MET A 101 1.23 7.00 11.06
N ASP A 102 2.17 6.19 10.59
CA ASP A 102 3.26 6.61 9.72
C ASP A 102 2.96 6.14 8.28
N PHE A 103 3.66 6.70 7.29
CA PHE A 103 3.38 6.37 5.90
C PHE A 103 4.61 6.29 5.00
N LEU A 104 4.54 5.40 4.02
CA LEU A 104 5.49 5.22 2.93
C LEU A 104 4.72 5.25 1.61
N VAL A 105 4.73 6.41 0.94
CA VAL A 105 3.84 6.68 -0.20
C VAL A 105 4.59 7.33 -1.34
N PHE A 106 3.96 7.47 -2.51
CA PHE A 106 4.57 8.21 -3.62
C PHE A 106 4.56 9.72 -3.35
N PRO A 107 5.60 10.45 -3.76
CA PRO A 107 5.65 11.89 -3.54
C PRO A 107 4.61 12.64 -4.38
N SER A 108 4.23 13.83 -3.92
CA SER A 108 3.37 14.74 -4.68
C SER A 108 3.98 15.05 -6.06
N GLY A 109 3.16 15.02 -7.11
CA GLY A 109 3.61 15.22 -8.49
C GLY A 109 4.24 13.98 -9.12
N TYR A 110 4.22 12.83 -8.46
CA TYR A 110 4.67 11.57 -9.05
C TYR A 110 3.91 11.23 -10.34
N ASN A 111 4.63 10.67 -11.31
CA ASN A 111 4.06 10.02 -12.48
C ASN A 111 4.78 8.70 -12.77
N LEU A 112 4.10 7.77 -13.45
CA LEU A 112 4.60 6.43 -13.73
C LEU A 112 5.94 6.42 -14.49
N ALA A 113 6.21 7.41 -15.34
CA ALA A 113 7.48 7.49 -16.07
C ALA A 113 8.70 7.78 -15.16
N GLN A 114 8.48 8.18 -13.91
CA GLN A 114 9.53 8.33 -12.91
C GLN A 114 9.84 7.04 -12.16
N PHE A 115 8.97 6.02 -12.26
CA PHE A 115 9.20 4.73 -11.63
C PHE A 115 10.43 4.07 -12.28
N PRO A 116 11.49 3.77 -11.52
CA PRO A 116 12.69 3.20 -12.09
C PRO A 116 12.45 1.77 -12.57
N GLU A 117 13.19 1.35 -13.57
CA GLU A 117 13.27 -0.06 -13.91
C GLU A 117 14.02 -0.80 -12.79
N ILE A 118 13.41 -1.87 -12.28
CA ILE A 118 14.00 -2.72 -11.23
C ILE A 118 14.65 -3.91 -11.91
N GLN A 119 15.98 -4.05 -11.75
CA GLN A 119 16.74 -5.11 -12.41
C GLN A 119 16.35 -6.50 -11.89
N ASN A 120 16.34 -6.66 -10.56
CA ASN A 120 15.96 -7.91 -9.91
C ASN A 120 14.65 -7.75 -9.14
N LYS A 121 13.53 -7.88 -9.86
CA LYS A 121 12.17 -7.72 -9.32
C LYS A 121 11.87 -8.70 -8.18
N GLU A 122 12.35 -9.94 -8.29
CA GLU A 122 12.11 -10.98 -7.28
C GLU A 122 12.84 -10.68 -5.96
N LEU A 123 14.13 -10.33 -6.05
CA LEU A 123 14.90 -9.94 -4.88
C LEU A 123 14.32 -8.67 -4.25
N PHE A 124 13.99 -7.67 -5.07
CA PHE A 124 13.40 -6.42 -4.60
C PHE A 124 12.12 -6.65 -3.79
N VAL A 125 11.19 -7.44 -4.32
CA VAL A 125 9.93 -7.76 -3.62
C VAL A 125 10.22 -8.51 -2.32
N THR A 126 11.11 -9.50 -2.35
CA THR A 126 11.47 -10.29 -1.16
C THR A 126 12.05 -9.38 -0.08
N THR A 127 13.05 -8.57 -0.41
CA THR A 127 13.65 -7.59 0.51
C THR A 127 12.63 -6.57 1.01
N PHE A 128 11.67 -6.17 0.17
CA PHE A 128 10.60 -5.24 0.56
C PHE A 128 9.65 -5.83 1.58
N ILE A 129 9.16 -7.03 1.36
CA ILE A 129 8.28 -7.70 2.32
C ILE A 129 9.03 -8.04 3.60
N GLU A 130 10.25 -8.55 3.53
CA GLU A 130 11.08 -8.84 4.71
C GLU A 130 11.32 -7.56 5.54
N SER A 131 11.71 -6.47 4.88
CA SER A 131 11.90 -5.18 5.55
C SER A 131 10.63 -4.66 6.22
N LEU A 132 9.45 -4.90 5.62
CA LEU A 132 8.16 -4.56 6.24
C LEU A 132 7.88 -5.43 7.46
N VAL A 133 8.10 -6.75 7.38
CA VAL A 133 7.88 -7.69 8.50
C VAL A 133 8.80 -7.39 9.68
N ASP A 134 10.03 -6.95 9.42
CA ASP A 134 11.04 -6.64 10.44
C ASP A 134 10.83 -5.27 11.12
N THR A 135 9.75 -4.57 10.79
CA THR A 135 9.39 -3.32 11.46
C THR A 135 8.70 -3.54 12.82
N GLU A 136 8.69 -2.48 13.63
CA GLU A 136 8.01 -2.43 14.93
C GLU A 136 6.50 -2.09 14.84
N TYR A 137 5.91 -2.06 13.65
CA TYR A 137 4.49 -1.74 13.49
C TYR A 137 3.62 -2.94 13.87
N ASP A 138 2.49 -2.68 14.54
CA ASP A 138 1.51 -3.73 14.81
C ASP A 138 0.75 -4.14 13.55
N SER A 139 0.58 -3.21 12.60
CA SER A 139 -0.19 -3.42 11.38
C SER A 139 0.37 -2.61 10.22
N ILE A 140 0.44 -3.26 9.06
CA ILE A 140 0.92 -2.66 7.81
C ILE A 140 -0.21 -2.75 6.80
N ILE A 141 -0.66 -1.59 6.33
CA ILE A 141 -1.74 -1.48 5.35
C ILE A 141 -1.14 -1.14 3.99
N LEU A 142 -1.28 -2.05 3.02
CA LEU A 142 -0.76 -1.86 1.66
C LEU A 142 -1.92 -1.56 0.70
N SER A 143 -1.84 -0.49 -0.08
CA SER A 143 -2.73 -0.27 -1.23
C SER A 143 -1.97 -0.63 -2.50
N VAL A 144 -2.33 -1.72 -3.18
CA VAL A 144 -1.60 -2.24 -4.36
C VAL A 144 -2.29 -1.87 -5.69
N PRO A 145 -1.61 -1.95 -6.85
CA PRO A 145 -2.24 -1.75 -8.16
C PRO A 145 -3.43 -2.69 -8.42
N THR A 146 -4.29 -2.30 -9.36
CA THR A 146 -5.36 -3.18 -9.87
C THR A 146 -4.81 -4.23 -10.84
N GLU A 147 -3.71 -3.93 -11.52
CA GLU A 147 -3.06 -4.85 -12.44
C GLU A 147 -2.19 -5.84 -11.66
N LEU A 148 -2.50 -7.12 -11.73
CA LEU A 148 -1.73 -8.18 -11.06
C LEU A 148 -0.31 -8.36 -11.64
N SER A 149 -0.06 -7.91 -12.87
CA SER A 149 1.24 -7.99 -13.55
C SER A 149 2.29 -7.03 -12.99
N GLU A 150 1.86 -6.06 -12.19
CA GLU A 150 2.74 -5.04 -11.62
C GLU A 150 3.62 -5.60 -10.51
N VAL A 151 4.87 -5.11 -10.42
CA VAL A 151 5.88 -5.64 -9.47
C VAL A 151 5.46 -5.50 -8.01
N LEU A 152 4.70 -4.45 -7.69
CA LEU A 152 4.14 -4.19 -6.36
C LEU A 152 2.68 -4.69 -6.21
N SER A 153 2.22 -5.63 -7.04
CA SER A 153 0.86 -6.16 -7.02
C SER A 153 0.79 -7.61 -6.53
N TYR A 154 0.64 -8.61 -7.43
CA TYR A 154 0.48 -10.02 -7.06
C TYR A 154 1.54 -10.52 -6.04
N PRO A 155 2.84 -10.19 -6.19
CA PRO A 155 3.84 -10.65 -5.24
C PRO A 155 3.63 -10.14 -3.80
N ILE A 156 3.05 -8.94 -3.64
CA ILE A 156 2.66 -8.38 -2.35
C ILE A 156 1.39 -9.07 -1.83
N LEU A 157 0.41 -9.26 -2.71
CA LEU A 157 -0.85 -9.93 -2.35
C LEU A 157 -0.59 -11.35 -1.84
N TYR A 158 0.26 -12.10 -2.52
CA TYR A 158 0.64 -13.47 -2.15
C TYR A 158 1.24 -13.57 -0.74
N GLN A 159 2.03 -12.56 -0.33
CA GLN A 159 2.75 -12.57 0.94
C GLN A 159 2.00 -11.90 2.10
N SER A 160 0.84 -11.30 1.83
CA SER A 160 0.00 -10.63 2.83
C SER A 160 -0.72 -11.63 3.72
N ASP A 161 -1.01 -11.26 4.98
CA ASP A 161 -1.76 -12.15 5.89
C ASP A 161 -3.27 -12.11 5.61
N LEU A 162 -3.74 -11.00 5.02
CA LEU A 162 -5.13 -10.76 4.64
C LEU A 162 -5.18 -9.88 3.39
N VAL A 163 -6.03 -10.24 2.43
CA VAL A 163 -6.38 -9.38 1.31
C VAL A 163 -7.80 -8.86 1.49
N ILE A 164 -7.96 -7.54 1.51
CA ILE A 164 -9.25 -6.86 1.42
C ILE A 164 -9.48 -6.49 -0.04
N HIS A 165 -10.41 -7.20 -0.67
CA HIS A 165 -10.80 -6.97 -2.04
C HIS A 165 -11.98 -6.00 -2.10
N VAL A 166 -11.72 -4.77 -2.53
CA VAL A 166 -12.71 -3.70 -2.64
C VAL A 166 -13.46 -3.81 -3.95
N LEU A 167 -14.79 -3.89 -3.86
CA LEU A 167 -15.70 -4.07 -4.97
C LEU A 167 -16.67 -2.88 -5.05
N ASN A 168 -17.23 -2.63 -6.23
CA ASN A 168 -18.41 -1.79 -6.38
C ASN A 168 -19.65 -2.63 -6.71
N GLY A 169 -20.85 -2.08 -6.49
CA GLY A 169 -22.12 -2.75 -6.78
C GLY A 169 -22.45 -2.92 -8.26
N ASN A 170 -21.53 -2.63 -9.18
CA ASN A 170 -21.77 -2.67 -10.61
C ASN A 170 -21.67 -4.12 -11.15
N PRO A 171 -22.67 -4.62 -11.90
CA PRO A 171 -22.61 -5.94 -12.56
C PRO A 171 -21.36 -6.18 -13.41
N ARG A 172 -20.79 -5.12 -14.03
CA ARG A 172 -19.52 -5.23 -14.79
C ARG A 172 -18.37 -5.63 -13.88
N GLY A 173 -18.34 -5.15 -12.63
CA GLY A 173 -17.35 -5.53 -11.63
C GLY A 173 -17.47 -7.00 -11.24
N ALA A 174 -18.68 -7.50 -11.02
CA ALA A 174 -18.90 -8.92 -10.73
C ALA A 174 -18.32 -9.84 -11.84
N ILE A 175 -18.50 -9.46 -13.11
CA ILE A 175 -17.95 -10.21 -14.25
C ILE A 175 -16.42 -10.12 -14.28
N ALA A 176 -15.85 -8.94 -14.05
CA ALA A 176 -14.40 -8.74 -14.04
C ALA A 176 -13.74 -9.59 -12.94
N ILE A 177 -14.29 -9.57 -11.72
CA ILE A 177 -13.81 -10.38 -10.60
C ILE A 177 -13.85 -11.86 -10.93
N LYS A 178 -14.95 -12.34 -11.53
CA LYS A 178 -15.07 -13.75 -11.91
C LYS A 178 -13.96 -14.15 -12.88
N ARG A 179 -13.68 -13.32 -13.89
CA ARG A 179 -12.63 -13.59 -14.87
C ARG A 179 -11.24 -13.60 -14.22
N GLU A 180 -10.97 -12.66 -13.33
CA GLU A 180 -9.68 -12.59 -12.65
C GLU A 180 -9.43 -13.77 -11.71
N LEU A 181 -10.44 -14.19 -10.95
CA LEU A 181 -10.35 -15.38 -10.12
C LEU A 181 -10.12 -16.64 -10.95
N GLN A 182 -10.74 -16.75 -12.13
CA GLN A 182 -10.49 -17.85 -13.08
C GLN A 182 -9.04 -17.82 -13.58
N LEU A 183 -8.50 -16.65 -13.94
CA LEU A 183 -7.12 -16.53 -14.39
C LEU A 183 -6.12 -16.93 -13.30
N LEU A 184 -6.37 -16.53 -12.05
CA LEU A 184 -5.55 -16.95 -10.91
C LEU A 184 -5.57 -18.47 -10.71
N GLU A 185 -6.75 -19.08 -10.81
CA GLU A 185 -6.92 -20.54 -10.72
C GLU A 185 -6.20 -21.28 -11.86
N GLU A 186 -6.39 -20.85 -13.11
CA GLU A 186 -5.76 -21.43 -14.30
C GLU A 186 -4.22 -21.32 -14.26
N ALA A 187 -3.71 -20.19 -13.77
CA ALA A 187 -2.28 -19.94 -13.59
C ALA A 187 -1.69 -20.64 -12.36
N LYS A 188 -2.51 -21.37 -11.57
CA LYS A 188 -2.13 -22.03 -10.31
C LYS A 188 -1.53 -21.04 -9.30
N LEU A 189 -1.99 -19.80 -9.35
CA LEU A 189 -1.63 -18.76 -8.42
C LEU A 189 -2.52 -18.87 -7.18
N THR A 190 -1.94 -18.57 -6.02
CA THR A 190 -2.67 -18.64 -4.75
C THR A 190 -2.69 -17.27 -4.14
N LEU A 191 -3.81 -16.94 -3.50
CA LEU A 191 -3.93 -15.74 -2.70
C LEU A 191 -4.20 -16.16 -1.25
N PRO A 192 -3.72 -15.37 -0.27
CA PRO A 192 -4.08 -15.58 1.11
C PRO A 192 -5.58 -15.36 1.30
N ARG A 193 -6.06 -15.49 2.54
CA ARG A 193 -7.45 -15.22 2.89
C ARG A 193 -7.90 -13.87 2.30
N MET A 194 -8.93 -13.91 1.46
CA MET A 194 -9.52 -12.73 0.84
C MET A 194 -10.88 -12.42 1.48
N ILE A 195 -11.11 -11.15 1.83
CA ILE A 195 -12.41 -10.62 2.27
C ILE A 195 -12.89 -9.62 1.23
N HIS A 196 -14.10 -9.82 0.72
CA HIS A 196 -14.73 -8.90 -0.21
C HIS A 196 -15.46 -7.79 0.56
N VAL A 197 -15.17 -6.54 0.23
CA VAL A 197 -15.83 -5.36 0.79
C VAL A 197 -16.55 -4.65 -0.33
N LEU A 198 -17.88 -4.61 -0.25
CA LEU A 198 -18.72 -3.87 -1.18
C LEU A 198 -18.74 -2.39 -0.76
N ASN A 199 -18.15 -1.53 -1.59
CA ASN A 199 -18.19 -0.09 -1.43
C ASN A 199 -19.29 0.47 -2.36
N MET A 200 -20.30 1.12 -1.78
CA MET A 200 -21.46 1.66 -2.49
C MET A 200 -21.47 3.18 -2.48
#